data_AF-A0A955EN63-F1
#
_entry.id   AF-A0A955EN63-F1
#
_cell.length_a   1.000
_cell.length_b   1.000
_cell.length_c   1.000
_cell.angle_alpha   90.00
_cell.angle_beta   90.00
_cell.angle_gamma   90.00
#
_symmetry.space_group_name_H-M   'P 1'
#
loop_
_entity.id
_entity.type
_entity.pdbx_description
1 polymer ?
#
loop_
_entity_poly.entity_id
_entity_poly.type
_entity_poly.pdbx_seq_one_letter_code
_entity_poly.pdbx_strand_id
1 'polypeptide(L)'
;MTTSSIGSGATGMRGPSDVTSDGTRLFVADCENNRVLVWNTWPTTNGQAADAVLGQSDFNHTAANDDDQDGTPDASCTARTFFSSNGYLWVHAEGGSLWVGDRRNNRVLRFDPS
;
A
#
# COMPACT_ATOMS: atom_id res chain seq x y z
N MET A 1 -9.98 9.38 8.96
CA MET A 1 -10.66 8.20 8.36
C MET A 1 -11.14 8.60 6.97
N THR A 2 -11.01 7.74 5.97
CA THR A 2 -11.02 8.13 4.55
C THR A 2 -12.43 8.39 3.99
N THR A 3 -12.50 9.15 2.90
CA THR A 3 -13.75 9.46 2.18
C THR A 3 -14.16 8.32 1.25
N SER A 4 -15.45 8.22 0.90
CA SER A 4 -16.06 7.18 0.05
C SER A 4 -15.68 7.27 -1.45
N SER A 5 -14.55 7.88 -1.78
CA SER A 5 -14.03 7.94 -3.14
C SER A 5 -13.32 6.63 -3.46
N ILE A 6 -14.08 5.67 -4.01
CA ILE A 6 -13.53 4.49 -4.67
C ILE A 6 -12.59 4.98 -5.77
N GLY A 7 -11.29 4.68 -5.66
CA GLY A 7 -10.34 5.11 -6.69
C GLY A 7 -8.89 5.10 -6.23
N SER A 8 -8.01 5.44 -7.17
CA SER A 8 -6.61 5.77 -6.90
C SER A 8 -6.49 7.25 -6.47
N GLY A 9 -5.28 7.72 -6.18
CA GLY A 9 -4.99 9.03 -5.58
C GLY A 9 -4.65 8.94 -4.08
N ALA A 10 -4.05 10.01 -3.54
CA ALA A 10 -3.56 10.04 -2.14
C ALA A 10 -4.68 10.06 -1.09
N THR A 11 -5.92 10.38 -1.49
CA THR A 11 -7.11 10.42 -0.64
C THR A 11 -8.10 9.29 -0.95
N GLY A 12 -7.87 8.55 -2.05
CA GLY A 12 -8.71 7.45 -2.52
C GLY A 12 -8.17 6.10 -2.10
N MET A 13 -9.07 5.14 -1.87
CA MET A 13 -8.72 3.74 -1.63
C MET A 13 -9.75 2.84 -2.31
N ARG A 14 -9.34 1.61 -2.57
CA ARG A 14 -10.15 0.58 -3.19
C ARG A 14 -9.88 -0.78 -2.53
N GLY A 15 -10.90 -1.28 -1.83
CA GLY A 15 -10.83 -2.53 -1.08
C GLY A 15 -9.73 -2.55 -0.01
N PRO A 16 -9.66 -1.56 0.91
CA PRO A 16 -8.67 -1.62 1.98
C PRO A 16 -8.87 -2.90 2.81
N SER A 17 -7.80 -3.69 2.99
CA SER A 17 -7.88 -5.03 3.59
C SER A 17 -7.31 -5.12 5.00
N ASP A 18 -6.42 -4.19 5.36
CA ASP A 18 -5.71 -4.23 6.64
C ASP A 18 -5.16 -2.85 7.02
N VAL A 19 -4.92 -2.64 8.33
CA VAL A 19 -4.38 -1.40 8.89
C VAL A 19 -3.48 -1.69 10.09
N THR A 20 -2.33 -1.02 10.14
CA THR A 20 -1.40 -1.12 11.27
C THR A 20 -0.73 0.22 11.56
N SER A 21 -0.06 0.33 12.70
CA SER A 21 0.67 1.53 13.11
C SER A 21 1.91 1.16 13.92
N ASP A 22 2.98 1.94 13.76
CA ASP A 22 4.17 1.88 14.62
C ASP A 22 4.07 2.84 15.83
N GLY A 23 2.89 3.42 16.07
CA GLY A 23 2.63 4.43 17.09
C GLY A 23 2.78 5.87 16.60
N THR A 24 3.53 6.10 15.52
CA THR A 24 3.74 7.44 14.92
C THR A 24 3.09 7.56 13.55
N ARG A 25 3.24 6.51 12.73
CA ARG A 25 2.75 6.41 11.37
C ARG A 25 1.55 5.47 11.29
N LEU A 26 0.67 5.71 10.32
CA LEU A 26 -0.44 4.83 9.98
C LEU A 26 -0.18 4.21 8.61
N PHE A 27 -0.37 2.90 8.51
CA PHE A 27 -0.19 2.14 7.26
C PHE A 27 -1.51 1.46 6.91
N VAL A 28 -1.97 1.60 5.67
CA VAL A 28 -3.20 0.96 5.20
C VAL A 28 -2.90 0.16 3.94
N ALA A 29 -3.24 -1.12 3.95
CA ALA A 29 -3.17 -1.97 2.77
C ALA A 29 -4.35 -1.66 1.85
N ASP A 30 -4.07 -1.05 0.69
CA ASP A 30 -5.05 -0.65 -0.32
C ASP A 30 -5.04 -1.66 -1.48
N CYS A 31 -5.64 -2.82 -1.23
CA CYS A 31 -5.27 -4.04 -1.95
C CYS A 31 -5.76 -4.10 -3.41
N GLU A 32 -6.87 -3.47 -3.77
CA GLU A 32 -7.31 -3.44 -5.18
C GLU A 32 -6.51 -2.44 -6.01
N ASN A 33 -5.73 -1.57 -5.35
CA ASN A 33 -4.76 -0.68 -5.97
C ASN A 33 -3.32 -1.21 -5.85
N ASN A 34 -3.11 -2.44 -5.35
CA ASN A 34 -1.80 -3.09 -5.20
C ASN A 34 -0.74 -2.23 -4.51
N ARG A 35 -1.13 -1.55 -3.42
CA ARG A 35 -0.27 -0.60 -2.71
C ARG A 35 -0.49 -0.57 -1.20
N VAL A 36 0.46 -0.01 -0.48
CA VAL A 36 0.30 0.39 0.92
C VAL A 36 0.38 1.91 1.00
N LEU A 37 -0.64 2.53 1.58
CA LEU A 37 -0.65 3.96 1.87
C LEU A 37 -0.02 4.24 3.23
N VAL A 38 0.77 5.29 3.31
CA VAL A 38 1.50 5.69 4.53
C VAL A 38 1.13 7.11 4.91
N TRP A 39 0.68 7.30 6.14
CA TRP A 39 0.64 8.61 6.78
C TRP A 39 1.79 8.68 7.79
N ASN A 40 2.65 9.68 7.65
CA ASN A 40 3.79 9.91 8.54
C ASN A 40 3.37 10.41 9.93
N THR A 41 2.14 10.90 10.03
CA THR A 41 1.49 11.30 11.28
C THR A 41 0.05 10.82 11.29
N TRP A 42 -0.54 10.69 12.48
CA TRP A 42 -1.95 10.34 12.59
C TRP A 42 -2.84 11.35 11.86
N PRO A 43 -3.69 10.91 10.91
CA PRO A 43 -4.58 11.81 10.21
C PRO A 43 -5.60 12.41 11.18
N THR A 44 -5.76 13.73 11.15
CA THR A 44 -6.63 14.47 12.09
C THR A 44 -7.98 14.85 11.49
N THR A 45 -8.11 14.74 10.16
CA THR A 45 -9.34 15.00 9.44
C THR A 45 -9.70 13.84 8.53
N ASN A 46 -10.96 13.79 8.10
CA ASN A 46 -11.40 12.79 7.13
C ASN A 46 -10.95 13.17 5.72
N GLY A 47 -10.51 12.18 4.96
CA GLY A 47 -9.96 12.40 3.62
C GLY A 47 -8.58 13.08 3.58
N GLN A 48 -7.84 13.10 4.70
CA GLN A 48 -6.45 13.56 4.70
C GLN A 48 -5.61 12.67 3.75
N ALA A 49 -4.86 13.32 2.85
CA ALA A 49 -3.99 12.63 1.91
C ALA A 49 -2.89 11.83 2.63
N ALA A 50 -2.58 10.65 2.10
CA ALA A 50 -1.39 9.90 2.48
C ALA A 50 -0.12 10.66 2.06
N ASP A 51 0.93 10.52 2.85
CA ASP A 51 2.21 11.18 2.64
C ASP A 51 3.12 10.37 1.70
N ALA A 52 2.95 9.04 1.67
CA ALA A 52 3.70 8.15 0.81
C ALA A 52 2.91 6.92 0.38
N VAL A 53 3.45 6.23 -0.62
CA VAL A 53 2.92 4.99 -1.18
C VAL A 53 4.05 3.99 -1.36
N LEU A 54 3.78 2.74 -1.03
CA LEU A 54 4.63 1.58 -1.33
C LEU A 54 3.90 0.69 -2.32
N GLY A 55 4.63 -0.06 -3.15
CA GLY A 55 4.03 -0.94 -4.16
C GLY A 55 3.84 -0.28 -5.54
N GLN A 56 3.89 1.05 -5.59
CA GLN A 56 3.67 1.88 -6.78
C GLN A 56 4.61 3.10 -6.72
N SER A 57 4.89 3.71 -7.88
CA SER A 57 5.71 4.92 -8.01
C SER A 57 4.99 6.19 -7.57
N ASP A 58 3.67 6.19 -7.69
CA ASP A 58 2.81 7.30 -7.30
C ASP A 58 1.43 6.79 -6.84
N PHE A 59 0.54 7.73 -6.56
CA PHE A 59 -0.78 7.40 -6.08
C PHE A 59 -1.77 7.00 -7.18
N ASN A 60 -1.45 7.13 -8.46
CA ASN A 60 -2.39 6.91 -9.55
C ASN A 60 -2.22 5.55 -10.23
N HIS A 61 -1.00 4.99 -10.22
CA HIS A 61 -0.74 3.64 -10.69
C HIS A 61 -1.38 2.60 -9.77
N THR A 62 -1.89 1.54 -10.39
CA THR A 62 -2.65 0.49 -9.69
C THR A 62 -2.39 -0.91 -10.25
N ALA A 63 -1.63 -1.04 -11.34
CA ALA A 63 -1.36 -2.34 -11.94
C ALA A 63 -0.52 -3.19 -10.98
N ALA A 64 -0.90 -4.47 -10.86
CA ALA A 64 -0.17 -5.41 -10.04
C ALA A 64 1.15 -5.77 -10.73
N ASN A 65 2.23 -5.96 -9.96
CA ASN A 65 3.53 -6.38 -10.49
C ASN A 65 4.02 -5.53 -11.67
N ASP A 66 3.72 -4.24 -11.68
CA ASP A 66 4.11 -3.33 -12.75
C ASP A 66 5.36 -2.57 -12.30
N ASP A 67 6.55 -3.03 -12.69
CA ASP A 67 7.80 -2.45 -12.20
C ASP A 67 8.18 -1.18 -12.97
N ASP A 68 7.88 -1.10 -14.26
CA ASP A 68 8.16 0.08 -15.08
C ASP A 68 7.03 1.12 -15.09
N GLN A 69 5.88 0.76 -14.50
CA GLN A 69 4.72 1.61 -14.30
C GLN A 69 4.06 2.02 -15.62
N ASP A 70 4.04 1.11 -16.59
CA ASP A 70 3.42 1.32 -17.89
C ASP A 70 1.91 1.00 -17.92
N GLY A 71 1.36 0.48 -16.81
CA GLY A 71 -0.02 0.04 -16.67
C GLY A 71 -0.26 -1.44 -16.97
N THR A 72 0.80 -2.19 -17.29
CA THR A 72 0.76 -3.61 -17.63
C THR A 72 1.49 -4.44 -16.57
N PRO A 73 0.90 -5.52 -16.05
CA PRO A 73 1.61 -6.41 -15.13
C PRO A 73 2.83 -7.09 -15.78
N ASP A 74 3.98 -7.02 -15.12
CA ASP A 74 5.18 -7.76 -15.48
C ASP A 74 5.10 -9.22 -15.02
N ALA A 75 5.85 -10.08 -15.72
CA ALA A 75 5.98 -11.49 -15.36
C ALA A 75 6.75 -11.71 -14.03
N SER A 76 7.61 -10.77 -13.64
CA SER A 76 8.47 -10.87 -12.45
C SER A 76 8.12 -9.80 -11.44
N CYS A 77 7.76 -10.20 -10.22
CA CYS A 77 7.63 -9.27 -9.11
C CYS A 77 9.02 -8.79 -8.64
N THR A 78 9.10 -7.55 -8.16
CA THR A 78 10.33 -6.96 -7.57
C THR A 78 10.04 -6.53 -6.14
N ALA A 79 11.06 -6.14 -5.37
CA ALA A 79 10.85 -5.64 -4.01
C ALA A 79 9.98 -4.36 -3.93
N ARG A 80 9.70 -3.72 -5.08
CA ARG A 80 8.93 -2.47 -5.18
C ARG A 80 7.47 -2.68 -5.57
N THR A 81 7.09 -3.82 -6.14
CA THR A 81 5.74 -4.06 -6.64
C THR A 81 4.92 -4.94 -5.69
N PHE A 82 3.60 -4.98 -5.82
CA PHE A 82 2.74 -5.95 -5.09
C PHE A 82 1.74 -6.60 -6.04
N PHE A 83 1.17 -7.73 -5.61
CA PHE A 83 0.00 -8.32 -6.25
C PHE A 83 -1.01 -8.79 -5.20
N SER A 84 -2.14 -8.10 -5.12
CA SER A 84 -3.10 -8.29 -4.04
C SER A 84 -4.56 -8.43 -4.46
N SER A 85 -4.80 -8.88 -5.69
CA SER A 85 -6.17 -9.20 -6.16
C SER A 85 -6.97 -9.98 -5.11
N ASN A 86 -8.17 -9.49 -4.79
CA ASN A 86 -9.12 -10.05 -3.81
C ASN A 86 -8.71 -10.00 -2.32
N GLY A 87 -8.12 -8.90 -1.82
CA GLY A 87 -7.97 -8.71 -0.37
C GLY A 87 -6.71 -9.31 0.25
N TYR A 88 -5.73 -9.69 -0.56
CA TYR A 88 -4.61 -10.51 -0.09
C TYR A 88 -3.31 -9.73 0.19
N LEU A 89 -3.43 -8.45 0.57
CA LEU A 89 -2.33 -7.65 1.12
C LEU A 89 -2.57 -7.45 2.62
N TRP A 90 -1.59 -7.76 3.45
CA TRP A 90 -1.65 -7.53 4.90
C TRP A 90 -0.41 -6.78 5.37
N VAL A 91 -0.56 -5.99 6.43
CA VAL A 91 0.47 -5.08 6.95
C VAL A 91 0.64 -5.29 8.45
N HIS A 92 1.89 -5.37 8.90
CA HIS A 92 2.21 -5.46 10.33
C HIS A 92 3.41 -4.58 10.66
N ALA A 93 3.22 -3.61 11.56
CA ALA A 93 4.30 -2.73 12.01
C ALA A 93 4.83 -3.20 13.38
N GLU A 94 6.14 -3.46 13.46
CA GLU A 94 6.79 -3.90 14.68
C GLU A 94 8.29 -3.59 14.65
N GLY A 95 8.86 -3.18 15.79
CA GLY A 95 10.30 -2.96 15.91
C GLY A 95 10.84 -1.85 15.01
N GLY A 96 9.99 -0.92 14.58
CA GLY A 96 10.32 0.15 13.65
C GLY A 96 10.19 -0.23 12.17
N SER A 97 10.03 -1.50 11.86
CA SER A 97 9.85 -2.00 10.49
C SER A 97 8.38 -2.22 10.14
N LEU A 98 8.06 -2.12 8.85
CA LEU A 98 6.79 -2.57 8.29
C LEU A 98 7.01 -3.90 7.57
N TRP A 99 6.19 -4.89 7.87
CA TRP A 99 6.11 -6.16 7.17
C TRP A 99 4.88 -6.17 6.29
N VAL A 100 5.06 -6.51 5.02
CA VAL A 100 3.99 -6.58 4.03
C VAL A 100 3.92 -7.98 3.47
N GLY A 101 2.79 -8.65 3.67
CA GLY A 101 2.55 -9.95 3.07
C GLY A 101 1.91 -9.81 1.70
N ASP A 102 2.68 -10.12 0.68
CA ASP A 102 2.32 -10.03 -0.73
C ASP A 102 1.98 -11.43 -1.24
N ARG A 103 0.79 -11.90 -0.86
CA ARG A 103 0.42 -13.33 -0.93
C ARG A 103 0.40 -13.88 -2.35
N ARG A 104 -0.02 -13.13 -3.37
CA ARG A 104 -0.03 -13.66 -4.76
C ARG A 104 1.38 -13.85 -5.31
N ASN A 105 2.34 -13.11 -4.76
CA ASN A 105 3.75 -13.27 -5.06
C ASN A 105 4.46 -14.21 -4.07
N ASN A 106 3.73 -14.92 -3.22
CA ASN A 106 4.26 -15.91 -2.27
C ASN A 106 5.40 -15.38 -1.39
N ARG A 107 5.34 -14.12 -0.97
CA ARG A 107 6.42 -13.48 -0.23
C ARG A 107 5.95 -12.60 0.91
N VAL A 108 6.90 -12.31 1.81
CA VAL A 108 6.81 -11.25 2.80
C VAL A 108 7.96 -10.29 2.54
N LEU A 109 7.65 -9.01 2.45
CA LEU A 109 8.61 -7.93 2.30
C LEU A 109 8.75 -7.19 3.63
N ARG A 110 9.96 -6.72 3.91
CA ARG A 110 10.29 -5.87 5.06
C ARG A 110 10.71 -4.50 4.55
N PHE A 111 10.12 -3.46 5.09
CA PHE A 111 10.46 -2.07 4.84
C PHE A 111 10.98 -1.46 6.14
N ASP A 112 12.23 -1.03 6.11
CA ASP A 112 12.86 -0.32 7.21
C ASP A 112 12.72 1.19 7.03
N PRO A 113 12.69 1.97 8.11
CA PRO A 113 12.71 3.43 8.02
C PRO A 113 14.03 3.88 7.36
N SER A 114 13.92 4.86 6.47
CA SER A 114 15.06 5.52 5.81
C SER A 114 15.85 6.41 6.75
#